data_AF-A0AAE2SC49-F1
#
_entry.id   AF-A0AAE2SC49-F1
#
_cell.length_a   1.000
_cell.length_b   1.000
_cell.length_c   1.000
_cell.angle_alpha   90.00
_cell.angle_beta   90.00
_cell.angle_gamma   90.00
#
_symmetry.space_group_name_H-M   'P 1'
#
loop_
_entity.id
_entity.type
_entity.pdbx_description
1 polymer ?
#
loop_
_entity_poly.entity_id
_entity_poly.type
_entity_poly.pdbx_seq_one_letter_code
_entity_poly.pdbx_strand_id
1 'polypeptide(L)'
;MKTISLPNRNKGFTLIELLVAMTITVILLGVLVYMTGISMDTYRNSRDEVRASRQAKEALSTISKDFESMISRRDGNNYEWLYAGQESGNQGPTGNEIPNTSRLIFFTGATDRYNGDIGGTNDEGGDVSAVSYRLVFRDQIGDTEDDRFAVFSLYRHLVDPDEAFDYLAVTDLDSTFDSTNDLASENFLVENIYEFTVTFVIEVTVPSTSGASVTHTVRASMKPGALTEFRIKGSALDYTGTLQVPSGSGLSEDQIKSGRVVGVDIAMTVLTDVGLTLSKRLGSTAWEKERGKHMHHFSKSISVPRS
;
A
#
# COMPACT_ATOMS: atom_id res chain seq x y z
N MET A 1 13.34 19.57 -90.25
CA MET A 1 13.51 18.46 -89.29
C MET A 1 12.35 18.53 -88.30
N LYS A 2 11.61 17.43 -88.12
CA LYS A 2 10.29 17.32 -87.47
C LYS A 2 10.30 17.77 -86.00
N THR A 3 9.41 18.67 -85.61
CA THR A 3 8.99 18.88 -84.21
C THR A 3 7.94 17.84 -83.85
N ILE A 4 8.23 17.00 -82.85
CA ILE A 4 7.29 16.01 -82.31
C ILE A 4 6.44 16.71 -81.26
N SER A 5 5.15 16.94 -81.54
CA SER A 5 4.17 17.31 -80.52
C SER A 5 3.52 16.05 -79.97
N LEU A 6 3.69 15.77 -78.68
CA LEU A 6 2.96 14.71 -77.98
C LEU A 6 1.53 15.19 -77.67
N PRO A 7 0.49 14.39 -77.91
CA PRO A 7 -0.87 14.75 -77.55
C PRO A 7 -1.06 14.63 -76.03
N ASN A 8 -1.34 15.75 -75.35
CA ASN A 8 -1.71 15.76 -73.94
C ASN A 8 -3.16 15.28 -73.80
N ARG A 9 -3.36 14.00 -73.50
CA ARG A 9 -4.67 13.40 -73.30
C ARG A 9 -5.04 13.51 -71.81
N ASN A 10 -5.62 14.64 -71.42
CA ASN A 10 -6.21 14.81 -70.10
C ASN A 10 -7.39 13.83 -69.95
N LYS A 11 -7.12 12.65 -69.40
CA LYS A 11 -8.16 11.70 -69.00
C LYS A 11 -8.72 12.19 -67.66
N GLY A 12 -9.95 12.70 -67.66
CA GLY A 12 -10.69 12.92 -66.42
C GLY A 12 -11.06 11.57 -65.79
N PHE A 13 -11.12 11.52 -64.46
CA PHE A 13 -11.54 10.33 -63.72
C PHE A 13 -13.01 10.01 -64.00
N THR A 14 -13.31 8.73 -64.10
CA THR A 14 -14.69 8.26 -64.22
C THR A 14 -15.40 8.32 -62.86
N LEU A 15 -16.73 8.48 -62.86
CA LEU A 15 -17.53 8.60 -61.64
C LEU A 15 -17.40 7.35 -60.74
N ILE A 16 -17.22 6.17 -61.34
CA ILE A 16 -16.99 4.91 -60.62
C ILE A 16 -15.62 4.89 -59.92
N GLU A 17 -14.56 5.44 -60.54
CA GLU A 17 -13.24 5.53 -59.92
C GLU A 17 -13.25 6.49 -58.72
N LEU A 18 -13.97 7.61 -58.83
CA LEU A 18 -14.15 8.53 -57.70
C LEU A 18 -14.95 7.89 -56.55
N LEU A 19 -16.00 7.13 -56.86
CA LEU A 19 -16.80 6.43 -55.84
C LEU A 19 -15.97 5.33 -55.15
N VAL A 20 -15.20 4.56 -55.91
CA VAL A 20 -14.30 3.52 -55.37
C VAL A 20 -13.20 4.15 -54.51
N ALA A 21 -12.58 5.24 -54.98
CA ALA A 21 -11.57 5.97 -54.21
C ALA A 21 -12.14 6.48 -52.88
N MET A 22 -13.32 7.12 -52.90
CA MET A 22 -13.98 7.60 -51.68
C MET A 22 -14.33 6.44 -50.74
N THR A 23 -14.85 5.34 -51.25
CA THR A 23 -15.20 4.16 -50.44
C THR A 23 -13.97 3.58 -49.75
N ILE A 24 -12.85 3.44 -50.47
CA ILE A 24 -11.59 2.97 -49.88
C ILE A 24 -11.09 3.96 -48.82
N THR A 25 -11.15 5.27 -49.07
CA THR A 25 -10.71 6.26 -48.07
C THR A 25 -11.55 6.23 -46.80
N VAL A 26 -12.87 6.01 -46.90
CA VAL A 26 -13.75 5.88 -45.72
C VAL A 26 -13.39 4.63 -44.92
N ILE A 27 -13.15 3.50 -45.61
CA ILE A 27 -12.72 2.26 -44.95
C ILE A 27 -11.38 2.47 -44.24
N LEU A 28 -10.39 3.07 -44.93
CA LEU A 28 -9.07 3.34 -44.35
C LEU A 28 -9.14 4.28 -43.15
N LEU A 29 -9.94 5.35 -43.24
CA LEU A 29 -10.14 6.30 -42.15
C LEU A 29 -10.85 5.62 -40.97
N GLY A 30 -11.83 4.74 -41.23
CA GLY A 30 -12.48 3.93 -40.21
C GLY A 30 -11.51 3.02 -39.46
N VAL A 31 -10.63 2.31 -40.19
CA VAL A 31 -9.58 1.47 -39.58
C VAL A 31 -8.60 2.32 -38.76
N LEU A 32 -8.20 3.49 -39.26
CA LEU A 32 -7.28 4.39 -38.56
C LEU A 32 -7.88 4.90 -37.25
N VAL A 33 -9.15 5.34 -37.26
CA VAL A 33 -9.85 5.79 -36.05
C VAL A 33 -10.00 4.64 -35.06
N TYR A 34 -10.36 3.45 -35.53
CA TYR A 34 -10.46 2.25 -34.68
C TYR A 34 -9.12 1.89 -34.01
N MET A 35 -8.03 1.85 -34.79
CA MET A 35 -6.68 1.59 -34.25
C MET A 35 -6.23 2.68 -33.28
N THR A 36 -6.55 3.94 -33.57
CA THR A 36 -6.27 5.08 -32.68
C THR A 36 -7.02 4.93 -31.36
N GLY A 37 -8.29 4.49 -31.39
CA GLY A 37 -9.07 4.21 -30.19
C GLY A 37 -8.41 3.16 -29.29
N ILE A 38 -8.08 1.98 -29.86
CA ILE A 38 -7.41 0.91 -29.09
C ILE A 38 -6.06 1.36 -28.55
N SER A 39 -5.28 2.08 -29.37
CA SER A 39 -3.96 2.58 -28.98
C SER A 39 -4.06 3.62 -27.86
N MET A 40 -5.07 4.48 -27.89
CA MET A 40 -5.31 5.48 -26.84
C MET A 40 -5.74 4.83 -25.52
N ASP A 41 -6.61 3.82 -25.58
CA ASP A 41 -7.03 3.09 -24.38
C ASP A 41 -5.87 2.30 -23.76
N THR A 42 -5.04 1.67 -24.59
CA THR A 42 -3.82 0.98 -24.15
C THR A 42 -2.83 1.97 -23.52
N TYR A 43 -2.67 3.15 -24.12
CA TYR A 43 -1.80 4.19 -23.60
C TYR A 43 -2.28 4.72 -22.24
N ARG A 44 -3.59 4.97 -22.09
CA ARG A 44 -4.19 5.39 -20.80
C ARG A 44 -3.96 4.35 -19.72
N ASN A 45 -4.24 3.08 -19.99
CA ASN A 45 -4.03 2.00 -19.03
C ASN A 45 -2.56 1.90 -18.62
N SER A 46 -1.64 1.99 -19.58
CA SER A 46 -0.19 1.95 -19.29
C SER A 46 0.25 3.14 -18.42
N ARG A 47 -0.26 4.35 -18.68
CA ARG A 47 0.03 5.53 -17.86
C ARG A 47 -0.50 5.38 -16.44
N ASP A 48 -1.72 4.87 -16.30
CA ASP A 48 -2.38 4.72 -15.01
C ASP A 48 -1.70 3.64 -14.16
N GLU A 49 -1.25 2.54 -14.78
CA GLU A 49 -0.41 1.52 -14.14
C GLU A 49 0.94 2.10 -13.68
N VAL A 50 1.59 2.93 -14.49
CA VAL A 50 2.84 3.60 -14.11
C VAL A 50 2.62 4.53 -12.92
N ARG A 51 1.51 5.27 -12.86
CA ARG A 51 1.16 6.11 -11.71
C ARG A 51 0.95 5.26 -10.46
N ALA A 52 0.15 4.20 -10.55
CA ALA A 52 -0.10 3.29 -9.43
C ALA A 52 1.21 2.65 -8.92
N SER A 53 2.11 2.27 -9.84
CA SER A 53 3.43 1.74 -9.48
C SER A 53 4.31 2.76 -8.75
N ARG A 54 4.25 4.04 -9.13
CA ARG A 54 5.00 5.10 -8.42
C ARG A 54 4.49 5.29 -6.99
N GLN A 55 3.18 5.42 -6.81
CA GLN A 55 2.55 5.53 -5.49
C GLN A 55 2.90 4.33 -4.60
N ALA A 56 2.77 3.12 -5.13
CA ALA A 56 3.13 1.91 -4.39
C ALA A 56 4.61 1.88 -3.98
N LYS A 57 5.51 2.25 -4.90
CA LYS A 57 6.95 2.24 -4.64
C LYS A 57 7.35 3.26 -3.58
N GLU A 58 6.76 4.46 -3.62
CA GLU A 58 6.99 5.51 -2.63
C GLU A 58 6.56 5.06 -1.23
N ALA A 59 5.34 4.53 -1.10
CA ALA A 59 4.84 4.00 0.16
C ALA A 59 5.66 2.81 0.67
N LEU A 60 5.90 1.80 -0.18
CA LEU A 60 6.68 0.62 0.19
C LEU A 60 8.12 1.00 0.58
N SER A 61 8.75 1.93 -0.12
CA SER A 61 10.11 2.38 0.20
C SER A 61 10.16 3.08 1.55
N THR A 62 9.20 3.96 1.83
CA THR A 62 9.11 4.70 3.10
C THR A 62 8.87 3.75 4.27
N ILE A 63 7.85 2.88 4.16
CA ILE A 63 7.55 1.86 5.17
C ILE A 63 8.74 0.92 5.39
N SER A 64 9.41 0.50 4.31
CA SER A 64 10.60 -0.36 4.43
C SER A 64 11.70 0.31 5.21
N LYS A 65 11.98 1.58 4.91
CA LYS A 65 13.02 2.33 5.61
C LYS A 65 12.74 2.38 7.10
N ASP A 66 11.50 2.66 7.50
CA ASP A 66 11.12 2.67 8.91
C ASP A 66 11.23 1.29 9.57
N PHE A 67 10.84 0.21 8.88
CA PHE A 67 11.01 -1.15 9.41
C PHE A 67 12.47 -1.60 9.48
N GLU A 68 13.31 -1.19 8.53
CA GLU A 68 14.75 -1.47 8.53
C GLU A 68 15.46 -0.78 9.70
N SER A 69 14.96 0.38 10.13
CA SER A 69 15.42 1.10 11.33
C SER A 69 14.54 0.86 12.56
N MET A 70 13.68 -0.16 12.56
CA MET A 70 12.80 -0.47 13.68
C MET A 70 13.60 -0.84 14.92
N ILE A 71 13.17 -0.32 16.07
CA ILE A 71 13.77 -0.57 17.37
C ILE A 71 12.80 -1.43 18.19
N SER A 72 13.25 -2.63 18.55
CA SER A 72 12.60 -3.47 19.55
C SER A 72 13.66 -3.99 20.51
N ARG A 73 13.32 -4.11 21.80
CA ARG A 73 14.22 -4.69 22.80
C ARG A 73 13.53 -5.79 23.58
N ARG A 74 14.21 -6.93 23.70
CA ARG A 74 13.73 -8.07 24.48
C ARG A 74 14.32 -8.04 25.89
N ASP A 75 13.96 -7.02 26.64
CA ASP A 75 14.51 -6.78 27.98
C ASP A 75 13.70 -7.50 29.09
N GLY A 76 12.67 -8.28 28.72
CA GLY A 76 11.79 -8.99 29.65
C GLY A 76 10.74 -8.10 30.33
N ASN A 77 10.66 -6.82 29.96
CA ASN A 77 9.61 -5.90 30.41
C ASN A 77 8.29 -6.15 29.66
N ASN A 78 7.20 -5.57 30.15
CA ASN A 78 5.88 -5.66 29.50
C ASN A 78 5.57 -4.46 28.60
N TYR A 79 6.58 -3.67 28.23
CA TYR A 79 6.39 -2.51 27.37
C TYR A 79 6.24 -2.93 25.92
N GLU A 80 5.41 -2.19 25.19
CA GLU A 80 5.11 -2.44 23.79
C GLU A 80 6.07 -1.67 22.88
N TRP A 81 6.64 -2.37 21.90
CA TRP A 81 7.57 -1.80 20.90
C TRP A 81 6.92 -1.65 19.53
N LEU A 82 5.88 -2.45 19.27
CA LEU A 82 5.09 -2.40 18.05
C LEU A 82 3.66 -2.80 18.36
N TYR A 83 2.73 -2.05 17.79
CA TYR A 83 1.32 -2.38 17.71
C TYR A 83 0.90 -2.44 16.25
N ALA A 84 0.15 -3.49 15.92
CA ALA A 84 -0.56 -3.62 14.67
C ALA A 84 -2.02 -4.00 14.98
N GLY A 85 -2.95 -3.22 14.47
CA GLY A 85 -4.38 -3.39 14.72
C GLY A 85 -5.20 -3.19 13.46
N GLN A 86 -6.50 -3.44 13.57
CA GLN A 86 -7.45 -3.02 12.55
C GLN A 86 -7.85 -1.57 12.77
N GLU A 87 -7.97 -0.80 11.70
CA GLU A 87 -8.47 0.57 11.82
C GLU A 87 -9.98 0.57 12.06
N SER A 88 -10.47 1.47 12.91
CA SER A 88 -11.91 1.68 13.09
C SER A 88 -12.33 3.02 12.47
N GLY A 89 -13.51 3.11 11.83
CA GLY A 89 -13.98 4.35 11.20
C GLY A 89 -14.36 4.22 9.73
N ASN A 90 -14.45 5.33 8.99
CA ASN A 90 -14.88 5.36 7.59
C ASN A 90 -13.93 4.58 6.67
N GLN A 91 -14.28 3.32 6.43
CA GLN A 91 -13.47 2.40 5.64
C GLN A 91 -13.81 2.45 4.15
N GLY A 92 -14.31 3.56 3.57
CA GLY A 92 -14.57 3.62 2.12
C GLY A 92 -15.99 4.04 1.74
N PRO A 93 -16.24 4.21 0.43
CA PRO A 93 -17.57 4.57 -0.08
C PRO A 93 -18.59 3.46 0.22
N THR A 94 -19.84 3.85 0.46
CA THR A 94 -20.91 2.92 0.86
C THR A 94 -20.99 1.68 -0.05
N GLY A 95 -20.83 0.51 0.54
CA GLY A 95 -20.88 -0.78 -0.17
C GLY A 95 -19.57 -1.21 -0.83
N ASN A 96 -18.55 -0.35 -0.85
CA ASN A 96 -17.21 -0.63 -1.40
C ASN A 96 -16.13 -0.27 -0.37
N GLU A 97 -16.28 -0.83 0.82
CA GLU A 97 -15.32 -0.64 1.90
C GLU A 97 -13.94 -1.23 1.55
N ILE A 98 -12.93 -0.74 2.27
CA ILE A 98 -11.54 -1.14 2.25
C ILE A 98 -11.50 -2.56 2.81
N PRO A 99 -11.09 -3.56 2.02
CA PRO A 99 -11.15 -4.96 2.44
C PRO A 99 -10.23 -5.29 3.62
N ASN A 100 -9.15 -4.51 3.80
CA ASN A 100 -8.23 -4.65 4.92
C ASN A 100 -7.62 -3.29 5.25
N THR A 101 -7.88 -2.84 6.47
CA THR A 101 -7.24 -1.68 7.09
C THR A 101 -6.35 -2.18 8.20
N SER A 102 -5.05 -1.87 8.12
CA SER A 102 -4.12 -2.11 9.21
C SER A 102 -3.60 -0.77 9.72
N ARG A 103 -3.77 -0.53 11.02
CA ARG A 103 -3.05 0.49 11.75
C ARG A 103 -1.74 -0.10 12.21
N LEU A 104 -0.64 0.64 12.03
CA LEU A 104 0.65 0.30 12.60
C LEU A 104 1.13 1.44 13.47
N ILE A 105 1.79 1.10 14.59
CA ILE A 105 2.52 2.03 15.44
C ILE A 105 3.79 1.30 15.90
N PHE A 106 4.96 1.89 15.68
CA PHE A 106 6.21 1.30 16.15
C PHE A 106 7.34 2.33 16.26
N PHE A 107 8.40 1.97 16.98
CA PHE A 107 9.57 2.83 17.15
C PHE A 107 10.61 2.61 16.06
N THR A 108 11.18 3.71 15.57
CA THR A 108 12.14 3.72 14.46
C THR A 108 13.20 4.80 14.64
N GLY A 109 14.41 4.55 14.17
CA GLY A 109 15.46 5.56 14.01
C GLY A 109 15.27 6.40 12.73
N ALA A 110 14.20 7.20 12.67
CA ALA A 110 13.86 7.98 11.49
C ALA A 110 14.91 9.08 11.21
N THR A 111 15.38 9.15 9.97
CA THR A 111 16.37 10.17 9.55
C THR A 111 15.72 11.47 9.06
N ASP A 112 14.40 11.54 9.08
CA ASP A 112 13.58 12.69 8.69
C ASP A 112 12.89 13.35 9.89
N ARG A 113 13.30 12.97 11.11
CA ARG A 113 12.93 13.64 12.38
C ARG A 113 13.23 15.14 12.36
N TYR A 114 12.43 15.92 13.07
CA TYR A 114 12.42 17.38 13.10
C TYR A 114 12.40 17.98 11.69
N ASN A 115 11.57 17.41 10.80
CA ASN A 115 11.49 17.76 9.38
C ASN A 115 12.86 17.70 8.64
N GLY A 116 13.77 16.84 9.11
CA GLY A 116 15.11 16.67 8.57
C GLY A 116 16.17 17.63 9.12
N ASP A 117 15.87 18.47 10.12
CA ASP A 117 16.82 19.39 10.76
C ASP A 117 17.76 18.68 11.76
N ILE A 118 18.34 17.55 11.38
CA ILE A 118 19.21 16.74 12.26
C ILE A 118 20.51 17.49 12.57
N GLY A 119 20.77 17.70 13.87
CA GLY A 119 21.92 18.46 14.37
C GLY A 119 21.81 19.97 14.16
N GLY A 120 20.63 20.46 13.77
CA GLY A 120 20.34 21.87 13.58
C GLY A 120 19.87 22.57 14.86
N THR A 121 19.19 23.70 14.69
CA THR A 121 18.70 24.51 15.82
C THR A 121 17.35 24.03 16.35
N ASN A 122 16.57 23.33 15.54
CA ASN A 122 15.27 22.76 15.94
C ASN A 122 15.37 21.28 16.32
N ASP A 123 16.58 20.70 16.33
CA ASP A 123 16.81 19.35 16.84
C ASP A 123 16.82 19.38 18.36
N GLU A 124 15.73 18.95 18.99
CA GLU A 124 15.63 18.81 20.46
C GLU A 124 16.36 17.55 20.99
N GLY A 125 17.04 16.83 20.11
CA GLY A 125 17.82 15.63 20.41
C GLY A 125 16.99 14.36 20.38
N GLY A 126 17.65 13.25 20.73
CA GLY A 126 17.08 11.91 20.75
C GLY A 126 17.32 11.11 19.47
N ASP A 127 17.32 9.78 19.62
CA ASP A 127 17.68 8.83 18.56
C ASP A 127 16.49 7.94 18.14
N VAL A 128 15.37 8.01 18.86
CA VAL A 128 14.23 7.10 18.70
C VAL A 128 12.96 7.91 18.48
N SER A 129 12.39 7.80 17.28
CA SER A 129 11.09 8.34 16.91
C SER A 129 10.02 7.25 16.98
N ALA A 130 8.75 7.65 16.98
CA ALA A 130 7.62 6.74 16.77
C ALA A 130 6.95 7.05 15.44
N VAL A 131 6.47 6.04 14.73
CA VAL A 131 5.75 6.22 13.46
C VAL A 131 4.42 5.50 13.51
N SER A 132 3.37 6.15 13.02
CA SER A 132 2.08 5.53 12.76
C SER A 132 1.71 5.51 11.29
N TYR A 133 1.18 4.38 10.83
CA TYR A 133 0.60 4.24 9.49
C TYR A 133 -0.88 3.92 9.58
N ARG A 134 -1.69 4.67 8.83
CA ARG A 134 -3.14 4.50 8.79
C ARG A 134 -3.68 4.65 7.38
N LEU A 135 -4.54 3.72 6.97
CA LEU A 135 -5.24 3.76 5.70
C LEU A 135 -6.69 4.18 5.92
N VAL A 136 -7.09 5.29 5.30
CA VAL A 136 -8.44 5.86 5.46
C VAL A 136 -9.00 6.36 4.13
N PHE A 137 -10.32 6.43 4.01
CA PHE A 137 -10.99 7.04 2.86
C PHE A 137 -11.54 8.42 3.24
N ARG A 138 -10.88 9.49 2.80
CA ARG A 138 -11.25 10.87 3.14
C ARG A 138 -10.76 11.88 2.13
N ASP A 139 -11.34 13.08 2.14
CA ASP A 139 -10.87 14.21 1.34
C ASP A 139 -9.66 14.87 2.01
N GLN A 140 -8.53 14.91 1.31
CA GLN A 140 -7.26 15.45 1.81
C GLN A 140 -7.24 16.99 1.84
N ILE A 141 -8.07 17.64 1.01
CA ILE A 141 -8.04 19.10 0.85
C ILE A 141 -9.09 19.75 1.74
N GLY A 142 -10.31 19.20 1.75
CA GLY A 142 -11.40 19.72 2.55
C GLY A 142 -11.21 19.47 4.05
N ASP A 143 -10.43 18.45 4.43
CA ASP A 143 -10.40 17.84 5.77
C ASP A 143 -11.81 17.59 6.31
N THR A 144 -12.72 17.24 5.39
CA THR A 144 -14.13 16.98 5.64
C THR A 144 -14.43 15.51 5.33
N GLU A 145 -15.42 14.96 6.01
CA GLU A 145 -16.00 13.64 5.71
C GLU A 145 -16.87 13.62 4.42
N ASP A 146 -16.76 14.64 3.54
CA ASP A 146 -17.48 14.65 2.26
C ASP A 146 -16.82 13.68 1.26
N ASP A 147 -17.54 12.63 0.90
CA ASP A 147 -17.10 11.59 -0.05
C ASP A 147 -16.82 12.11 -1.47
N ARG A 148 -17.25 13.34 -1.80
CA ARG A 148 -17.18 13.90 -3.15
C ARG A 148 -15.76 13.90 -3.71
N PHE A 149 -14.78 14.32 -2.91
CA PHE A 149 -13.37 14.31 -3.29
C PHE A 149 -12.53 13.31 -2.49
N ALA A 150 -13.17 12.51 -1.63
CA ALA A 150 -12.46 11.53 -0.81
C ALA A 150 -11.66 10.50 -1.62
N VAL A 151 -10.44 10.19 -1.23
CA VAL A 151 -9.63 9.16 -1.87
C VAL A 151 -9.07 8.21 -0.83
N PHE A 152 -8.76 6.99 -1.23
CA PHE A 152 -8.10 6.04 -0.33
C PHE A 152 -6.67 6.50 -0.09
N SER A 153 -6.40 6.98 1.12
CA SER A 153 -5.18 7.71 1.46
C SER A 153 -4.44 6.99 2.56
N LEU A 154 -3.17 6.70 2.33
CA LEU A 154 -2.26 6.21 3.36
C LEU A 154 -1.54 7.40 3.98
N TYR A 155 -1.60 7.47 5.31
CA TYR A 155 -0.88 8.46 6.11
C TYR A 155 0.31 7.82 6.81
N ARG A 156 1.37 8.61 6.96
CA ARG A 156 2.52 8.34 7.81
C ARG A 156 2.68 9.52 8.76
N HIS A 157 2.38 9.30 10.03
CA HIS A 157 2.62 10.26 11.08
C HIS A 157 3.92 9.91 11.79
N LEU A 158 4.93 10.78 11.67
CA LEU A 158 6.20 10.64 12.36
C LEU A 158 6.17 11.55 13.60
N VAL A 159 6.36 10.95 14.76
CA VAL A 159 6.50 11.65 16.04
C VAL A 159 7.99 11.77 16.36
N ASP A 160 8.40 12.99 16.68
CA ASP A 160 9.79 13.32 16.97
C ASP A 160 10.27 12.71 18.30
N PRO A 161 11.59 12.54 18.49
CA PRO A 161 12.12 11.77 19.62
C PRO A 161 11.81 12.32 21.02
N ASP A 162 11.62 13.63 21.14
CA ASP A 162 11.24 14.30 22.38
C ASP A 162 9.87 13.84 22.88
N GLU A 163 8.88 13.80 21.98
CA GLU A 163 7.52 13.36 22.28
C GLU A 163 7.40 11.82 22.27
N ALA A 164 8.13 11.14 21.37
CA ALA A 164 8.17 9.68 21.32
C ALA A 164 8.77 9.06 22.59
N PHE A 165 9.57 9.81 23.35
CA PHE A 165 10.12 9.36 24.63
C PHE A 165 9.03 8.98 25.64
N ASP A 166 7.92 9.71 25.65
CA ASP A 166 6.79 9.43 26.56
C ASP A 166 6.09 8.10 26.23
N TYR A 167 6.32 7.56 25.04
CA TYR A 167 5.75 6.27 24.59
C TYR A 167 6.68 5.07 24.85
N LEU A 168 7.98 5.26 25.14
CA LEU A 168 8.98 4.17 25.20
C LEU A 168 8.85 3.20 26.39
N ALA A 169 7.93 3.44 27.32
CA ALA A 169 7.73 2.64 28.53
C ALA A 169 6.26 2.38 28.84
N VAL A 170 5.42 2.26 27.81
CA VAL A 170 3.98 2.04 27.94
C VAL A 170 3.64 0.57 27.69
N THR A 171 2.65 0.06 28.42
CA THR A 171 2.17 -1.32 28.27
C THR A 171 1.04 -1.47 27.26
N ASP A 172 0.53 -0.36 26.75
CA ASP A 172 -0.52 -0.29 25.73
C ASP A 172 -0.24 0.92 24.84
N LEU A 173 0.43 0.67 23.72
CA LEU A 173 0.90 1.72 22.81
C LEU A 173 -0.25 2.35 22.03
N ASP A 174 -1.22 1.54 21.60
CA ASP A 174 -2.37 2.01 20.81
C ASP A 174 -3.22 3.05 21.55
N SER A 175 -3.43 2.85 22.86
CA SER A 175 -4.22 3.77 23.67
C SER A 175 -3.45 5.01 24.14
N THR A 176 -2.12 4.93 24.21
CA THR A 176 -1.29 6.04 24.69
C THR A 176 -0.79 6.95 23.56
N PHE A 177 -0.61 6.40 22.36
CA PHE A 177 -0.12 7.14 21.21
C PHE A 177 -1.11 8.24 20.79
N ASP A 178 -0.64 9.49 20.69
CA ASP A 178 -1.49 10.59 20.25
C ASP A 178 -1.79 10.47 18.76
N SER A 179 -3.06 10.15 18.47
CA SER A 179 -3.56 9.96 17.11
C SER A 179 -4.25 11.19 16.52
N THR A 180 -4.26 12.31 17.26
CA THR A 180 -4.99 13.53 16.90
C THR A 180 -4.56 14.07 15.53
N ASN A 181 -3.25 14.05 15.27
CA ASN A 181 -2.67 14.56 14.04
C ASN A 181 -2.38 13.48 12.99
N ASP A 182 -2.72 12.20 13.23
CA ASP A 182 -2.39 11.08 12.33
C ASP A 182 -2.83 11.34 10.89
N LEU A 183 -3.97 11.99 10.75
CA LEU A 183 -4.60 12.24 9.47
C LEU A 183 -4.35 13.67 8.96
N ALA A 184 -3.57 14.51 9.66
CA ALA A 184 -3.26 15.86 9.20
C ALA A 184 -2.67 15.85 7.77
N SER A 185 -2.90 16.93 7.01
CA SER A 185 -2.47 17.02 5.60
C SER A 185 -0.96 16.87 5.41
N GLU A 186 -0.17 17.22 6.43
CA GLU A 186 1.30 17.07 6.44
C GLU A 186 1.75 15.61 6.57
N ASN A 187 0.92 14.74 7.15
CA ASN A 187 1.20 13.31 7.33
C ASN A 187 0.72 12.47 6.14
N PHE A 188 0.22 13.11 5.08
CA PHE A 188 -0.19 12.42 3.86
C PHE A 188 1.02 11.78 3.17
N LEU A 189 0.95 10.48 2.90
CA LEU A 189 2.00 9.75 2.19
C LEU A 189 1.65 9.52 0.72
N VAL A 190 0.57 8.76 0.45
CA VAL A 190 0.16 8.40 -0.91
C VAL A 190 -1.35 8.20 -1.03
N GLU A 191 -1.86 8.36 -2.25
CA GLU A 191 -3.28 8.16 -2.59
C GLU A 191 -3.52 6.84 -3.34
N ASN A 192 -4.80 6.52 -3.49
CA ASN A 192 -5.34 5.37 -4.21
C ASN A 192 -4.93 4.00 -3.65
N ILE A 193 -4.56 3.90 -2.37
CA ILE A 193 -4.26 2.61 -1.73
C ILE A 193 -5.56 1.95 -1.27
N TYR A 194 -6.06 0.95 -1.98
CA TYR A 194 -7.34 0.31 -1.66
C TYR A 194 -7.24 -0.79 -0.61
N GLU A 195 -6.07 -1.40 -0.43
CA GLU A 195 -5.85 -2.42 0.59
C GLU A 195 -4.43 -2.26 1.12
N PHE A 196 -4.27 -2.36 2.44
CA PHE A 196 -2.98 -2.36 3.11
C PHE A 196 -2.90 -3.53 4.09
N THR A 197 -2.06 -4.50 3.75
CA THR A 197 -1.92 -5.76 4.48
C THR A 197 -0.50 -5.89 5.00
N VAL A 198 -0.40 -6.19 6.29
CA VAL A 198 0.87 -6.36 7.00
C VAL A 198 0.96 -7.79 7.49
N THR A 199 2.06 -8.48 7.18
CA THR A 199 2.29 -9.85 7.64
C THR A 199 3.62 -9.95 8.36
N PHE A 200 3.60 -10.29 9.65
CA PHE A 200 4.81 -10.54 10.43
C PHE A 200 5.26 -11.99 10.23
N VAL A 201 6.56 -12.17 10.01
CA VAL A 201 7.21 -13.47 9.90
C VAL A 201 7.90 -13.75 11.23
N ILE A 202 7.42 -14.76 11.94
CA ILE A 202 7.87 -15.14 13.27
C ILE A 202 8.64 -16.45 13.18
N GLU A 203 9.87 -16.48 13.71
CA GLU A 203 10.63 -17.70 13.92
C GLU A 203 10.43 -18.22 15.35
N VAL A 204 10.07 -19.49 15.45
CA VAL A 204 9.90 -20.21 16.72
C VAL A 204 10.84 -21.40 16.71
N THR A 205 11.80 -21.43 17.63
CA THR A 205 12.75 -22.54 17.76
C THR A 205 12.36 -23.41 18.95
N VAL A 206 12.08 -24.68 18.68
CA VAL A 206 11.71 -25.67 19.70
C VAL A 206 12.73 -26.79 19.78
N PRO A 207 13.05 -27.32 20.97
CA PRO A 207 13.91 -28.49 21.11
C PRO A 207 13.20 -29.75 20.58
N SER A 208 13.83 -30.48 19.65
CA SER A 208 13.34 -31.80 19.22
C SER A 208 13.69 -32.88 20.25
N THR A 209 12.89 -33.94 20.27
CA THR A 209 13.18 -35.21 20.96
C THR A 209 14.46 -35.90 20.45
N SER A 210 14.94 -35.57 19.25
CA SER A 210 16.22 -36.04 18.70
C SER A 210 17.45 -35.24 19.17
N GLY A 211 17.27 -34.24 20.04
CA GLY A 211 18.35 -33.39 20.56
C GLY A 211 18.74 -32.21 19.66
N ALA A 212 18.22 -32.14 18.42
CA ALA A 212 18.42 -30.99 17.53
C ALA A 212 17.26 -29.98 17.66
N SER A 213 17.54 -28.68 17.77
CA SER A 213 16.48 -27.67 17.72
C SER A 213 15.88 -27.57 16.31
N VAL A 214 14.56 -27.46 16.22
CA VAL A 214 13.82 -27.25 14.98
C VAL A 214 13.25 -25.84 14.99
N THR A 215 13.48 -25.09 13.91
CA THR A 215 12.90 -23.76 13.72
C THR A 215 11.70 -23.86 12.80
N HIS A 216 10.58 -23.30 13.24
CA HIS A 216 9.36 -23.16 12.49
C HIS A 216 9.11 -21.69 12.15
N THR A 217 8.58 -21.44 10.97
CA THR A 217 8.14 -20.11 10.54
C THR A 217 6.63 -20.01 10.67
N VAL A 218 6.17 -19.07 11.48
CA VAL A 218 4.75 -18.72 11.67
C VAL A 218 4.50 -17.37 11.02
N ARG A 219 3.36 -17.22 10.33
CA ARG A 219 2.97 -15.95 9.73
C ARG A 219 1.77 -15.34 10.45
N ALA A 220 1.90 -14.08 10.83
CA ALA A 220 0.88 -13.27 11.45
C ALA A 220 0.41 -12.20 10.46
N SER A 221 -0.56 -12.56 9.61
CA SER A 221 -1.13 -11.65 8.61
C SER A 221 -2.32 -10.89 9.18
N MET A 222 -2.18 -9.58 9.36
CA MET A 222 -3.27 -8.68 9.74
C MET A 222 -4.37 -8.79 8.68
N LYS A 223 -5.54 -9.30 9.07
CA LYS A 223 -6.67 -9.52 8.17
C LYS A 223 -7.97 -9.61 8.95
N PRO A 224 -9.05 -8.94 8.49
CA PRO A 224 -10.36 -9.05 9.12
C PRO A 224 -10.83 -10.50 9.21
N GLY A 225 -11.31 -10.87 10.40
CA GLY A 225 -11.80 -12.21 10.71
C GLY A 225 -10.70 -13.28 10.89
N ALA A 226 -9.42 -12.92 10.77
CA ALA A 226 -8.31 -13.84 11.06
C ALA A 226 -7.45 -13.31 12.23
N LEU A 227 -6.64 -12.29 12.00
CA LEU A 227 -5.78 -11.66 13.01
C LEU A 227 -6.15 -10.17 13.08
N THR A 228 -6.67 -9.76 14.24
CA THR A 228 -7.20 -8.41 14.43
C THR A 228 -6.23 -7.51 15.20
N GLU A 229 -5.41 -8.10 16.07
CA GLU A 229 -4.36 -7.39 16.81
C GLU A 229 -3.09 -8.22 16.88
N PHE A 230 -1.94 -7.56 16.78
CA PHE A 230 -0.62 -8.12 16.97
C PHE A 230 0.30 -7.10 17.64
N ARG A 231 1.02 -7.52 18.67
CA ARG A 231 1.88 -6.65 19.47
C ARG A 231 3.23 -7.31 19.74
N ILE A 232 4.29 -6.51 19.70
CA ILE A 232 5.63 -6.93 20.14
C ILE A 232 5.89 -6.30 21.50
N LYS A 233 5.98 -7.11 22.55
CA LYS A 233 6.35 -6.67 23.90
C LYS A 233 7.78 -7.06 24.21
N GLY A 234 8.40 -6.40 25.19
CA GLY A 234 9.75 -6.74 25.63
C GLY A 234 9.90 -8.16 26.20
N SER A 235 8.81 -8.77 26.65
CA SER A 235 8.78 -10.12 27.23
C SER A 235 8.31 -11.19 26.24
N ALA A 236 7.31 -10.87 25.41
CA ALA A 236 6.64 -11.81 24.52
C ALA A 236 5.93 -11.12 23.35
N LEU A 237 5.50 -11.91 22.37
CA LEU A 237 4.49 -11.49 21.40
C LEU A 237 3.10 -11.64 22.00
N ASP A 238 2.20 -10.72 21.65
CA ASP A 238 0.80 -10.76 22.05
C ASP A 238 -0.08 -10.58 20.81
N TYR A 239 -1.21 -11.27 20.74
CA TYR A 239 -2.07 -11.22 19.56
C TYR A 239 -3.49 -11.70 19.82
N THR A 240 -4.42 -11.19 19.02
CA THR A 240 -5.83 -11.59 19.04
C THR A 240 -6.21 -12.14 17.68
N GLY A 241 -6.57 -13.43 17.64
CA GLY A 241 -7.00 -14.11 16.42
C GLY A 241 -6.20 -15.36 16.09
N THR A 242 -6.19 -15.73 14.81
CA THR A 242 -5.57 -16.96 14.30
C THR A 242 -4.35 -16.65 13.45
N LEU A 243 -3.24 -17.34 13.75
CA LEU A 243 -2.00 -17.27 12.99
C LEU A 243 -1.89 -18.41 11.97
N GLN A 244 -1.11 -18.20 10.91
CA GLN A 244 -0.78 -19.25 9.96
C GLN A 244 0.42 -20.04 10.49
N VAL A 245 0.13 -21.19 11.10
CA VAL A 245 1.13 -22.09 11.67
C VAL A 245 1.36 -23.27 10.72
N PRO A 246 2.60 -23.75 10.51
CA PRO A 246 2.87 -24.91 9.67
C PRO A 246 2.13 -26.16 10.17
N SER A 247 1.43 -26.85 9.26
CA SER A 247 0.69 -28.08 9.57
C SER A 247 1.61 -29.14 10.18
N GLY A 248 1.16 -29.78 11.26
CA GLY A 248 1.92 -30.83 11.94
C GLY A 248 3.11 -30.34 12.78
N SER A 249 3.28 -29.03 12.96
CA SER A 249 4.36 -28.48 13.80
C SER A 249 4.17 -28.73 15.30
N GLY A 250 2.93 -28.91 15.76
CA GLY A 250 2.64 -29.16 17.18
C GLY A 250 2.99 -28.00 18.12
N LEU A 251 3.22 -26.80 17.58
CA LEU A 251 3.56 -25.61 18.36
C LEU A 251 2.41 -25.22 19.30
N SER A 252 2.72 -24.98 20.56
CA SER A 252 1.79 -24.36 21.50
C SER A 252 1.75 -22.85 21.32
N GLU A 253 0.67 -22.22 21.80
CA GLU A 253 0.53 -20.77 21.81
C GLU A 253 1.69 -20.09 22.58
N ASP A 254 2.09 -20.64 23.73
CA ASP A 254 3.20 -20.12 24.53
C ASP A 254 4.53 -20.16 23.76
N GLN A 255 4.77 -21.20 22.97
CA GLN A 255 5.96 -21.28 22.11
C GLN A 255 5.94 -20.19 21.04
N ILE A 256 4.78 -19.90 20.44
CA ILE A 256 4.65 -18.84 19.45
C ILE A 256 4.85 -17.46 20.08
N LYS A 257 4.26 -17.21 21.25
CA LYS A 257 4.45 -15.97 22.02
C LYS A 257 5.91 -15.76 22.43
N SER A 258 6.67 -16.83 22.62
CA SER A 258 8.12 -16.76 22.86
C SER A 258 8.97 -16.54 21.60
N GLY A 259 8.36 -16.63 20.42
CA GLY A 259 9.00 -16.47 19.12
C GLY A 259 9.57 -15.09 18.87
N ARG A 260 10.28 -14.94 17.76
CA ARG A 260 10.93 -13.69 17.36
C ARG A 260 10.47 -13.27 15.97
N VAL A 261 10.09 -12.01 15.83
CA VAL A 261 9.82 -11.44 14.50
C VAL A 261 11.14 -11.27 13.77
N VAL A 262 11.23 -11.81 12.56
CA VAL A 262 12.45 -11.76 11.72
C VAL A 262 12.24 -11.03 10.41
N GLY A 263 10.98 -10.85 10.00
CA GLY A 263 10.65 -10.06 8.83
C GLY A 263 9.21 -9.58 8.85
N VAL A 264 8.94 -8.64 7.97
CA VAL A 264 7.61 -8.10 7.71
C VAL A 264 7.39 -8.09 6.21
N ASP A 265 6.31 -8.72 5.76
CA ASP A 265 5.83 -8.63 4.39
C ASP A 265 4.73 -7.57 4.34
N ILE A 266 4.98 -6.49 3.61
CA ILE A 266 4.00 -5.45 3.34
C ILE A 266 3.41 -5.68 1.97
N ALA A 267 2.09 -5.71 1.88
CA ALA A 267 1.37 -5.84 0.63
C ALA A 267 0.33 -4.73 0.53
N MET A 268 0.22 -4.12 -0.65
CA MET A 268 -0.74 -3.09 -0.93
C MET A 268 -1.37 -3.28 -2.30
N THR A 269 -2.64 -2.91 -2.40
CA THR A 269 -3.34 -2.90 -3.67
C THR A 269 -3.69 -1.46 -4.04
N VAL A 270 -3.22 -1.01 -5.20
CA VAL A 270 -3.37 0.37 -5.67
C VAL A 270 -4.39 0.43 -6.78
N LEU A 271 -5.28 1.42 -6.71
CA LEU A 271 -6.28 1.70 -7.72
C LEU A 271 -5.75 2.68 -8.77
N THR A 272 -6.17 2.45 -10.01
CA THR A 272 -6.11 3.49 -11.05
C THR A 272 -7.12 4.61 -10.75
N ASP A 273 -6.89 5.82 -11.30
CA ASP A 273 -7.80 6.96 -11.13
C ASP A 273 -9.23 6.63 -11.61
N VAL A 274 -9.34 5.83 -12.68
CA VAL A 274 -10.62 5.30 -13.17
C VAL A 274 -11.23 4.32 -12.16
N GLY A 275 -10.41 3.42 -11.60
CA GLY A 275 -10.83 2.48 -10.56
C GLY A 275 -11.42 3.17 -9.34
N LEU A 276 -10.76 4.21 -8.83
CA LEU A 276 -11.27 5.05 -7.74
C LEU A 276 -12.63 5.68 -8.11
N THR A 277 -12.76 6.22 -9.32
CA THR A 277 -14.03 6.83 -9.75
C THR A 277 -15.15 5.80 -9.83
N LEU A 278 -14.85 4.59 -10.31
CA LEU A 278 -15.80 3.48 -10.39
C LEU A 278 -16.15 2.94 -9.00
N SER A 279 -15.21 2.85 -8.06
CA SER A 279 -15.48 2.37 -6.70
C SER A 279 -16.41 3.32 -5.93
N LYS A 280 -16.48 4.60 -6.30
CA LYS A 280 -17.46 5.54 -5.73
C LYS A 280 -18.85 5.45 -6.38
N ARG A 281 -18.90 5.13 -7.67
CA ARG A 281 -20.14 5.23 -8.48
C ARG A 281 -20.88 3.90 -8.60
N LEU A 282 -20.16 2.80 -8.62
CA LEU A 282 -20.72 1.46 -8.77
C LEU A 282 -21.13 0.92 -7.41
N GLY A 283 -22.27 0.22 -7.33
CA GLY A 283 -22.60 -0.58 -6.16
C GLY A 283 -21.68 -1.81 -6.02
N SER A 284 -21.65 -2.41 -4.82
CA SER A 284 -20.78 -3.54 -4.45
C SER A 284 -20.62 -4.63 -5.51
N THR A 285 -21.73 -5.19 -5.99
CA THR A 285 -21.72 -6.29 -6.97
C THR A 285 -21.16 -5.88 -8.33
N ALA A 286 -21.37 -4.63 -8.76
CA ALA A 286 -20.84 -4.13 -10.01
C ALA A 286 -19.35 -3.82 -9.88
N TRP A 287 -18.95 -3.23 -8.75
CA TRP A 287 -17.55 -2.99 -8.43
C TRP A 287 -16.74 -4.29 -8.37
N GLU A 288 -17.25 -5.33 -7.71
CA GLU A 288 -16.56 -6.63 -7.60
C GLU A 288 -16.20 -7.25 -8.95
N LYS A 289 -17.03 -7.03 -9.99
CA LYS A 289 -16.80 -7.54 -11.34
C LYS A 289 -15.74 -6.75 -12.12
N GLU A 290 -15.63 -5.45 -11.85
CA GLU A 290 -14.76 -4.54 -12.61
C GLU A 290 -13.43 -4.25 -11.92
N ARG A 291 -13.36 -4.37 -10.58
CA ARG A 291 -12.21 -3.95 -9.76
C ARG A 291 -10.88 -4.59 -10.20
N GLY A 292 -10.91 -5.85 -10.65
CA GLY A 292 -9.71 -6.58 -11.05
C GLY A 292 -8.95 -5.96 -12.23
N LYS A 293 -9.62 -5.16 -13.08
CA LYS A 293 -8.98 -4.46 -14.21
C LYS A 293 -8.26 -3.18 -13.79
N HIS A 294 -8.59 -2.67 -12.61
CA HIS A 294 -8.17 -1.35 -12.13
C HIS A 294 -7.34 -1.42 -10.84
N MET A 295 -7.07 -2.62 -10.35
CA MET A 295 -6.29 -2.91 -9.14
C MET A 295 -4.93 -3.49 -9.54
N HIS A 296 -3.86 -2.89 -9.02
CA HIS A 296 -2.51 -3.40 -9.16
C HIS A 296 -1.96 -3.76 -7.78
N HIS A 297 -1.47 -4.99 -7.64
CA HIS A 297 -0.95 -5.49 -6.38
C HIS A 297 0.58 -5.33 -6.33
N PHE A 298 1.07 -4.84 -5.20
CA PHE A 298 2.50 -4.68 -4.93
C PHE A 298 2.81 -5.21 -3.54
N SER A 299 3.96 -5.84 -3.40
CA SER A 299 4.43 -6.32 -2.10
C SER A 299 5.93 -6.18 -1.96
N LYS A 300 6.39 -6.09 -0.72
CA LYS A 300 7.81 -6.07 -0.37
C LYS A 300 8.02 -6.78 0.96
N SER A 301 8.97 -7.72 0.95
CA SER A 301 9.48 -8.38 2.15
C SER A 301 10.64 -7.59 2.72
N ILE A 302 10.59 -7.33 4.03
CA ILE A 302 11.58 -6.55 4.76
C ILE A 302 12.13 -7.43 5.87
N SER A 303 13.46 -7.51 5.98
CA SER A 303 14.09 -8.12 7.15
C SER A 303 14.09 -7.09 8.26
N VAL A 304 13.53 -7.43 9.42
CA VAL A 304 13.60 -6.53 10.58
C VAL A 304 14.86 -6.80 11.40
N PRO A 305 15.40 -5.79 12.09
CA PRO A 305 16.49 -5.97 13.03
C PRO A 305 16.17 -7.07 14.03
N ARG A 306 17.15 -7.96 14.21
CA ARG A 306 17.05 -9.06 15.15
C ARG A 306 17.31 -8.52 16.57
N SER A 307 16.24 -8.26 17.33
CA SER A 307 16.27 -7.98 18.79
C SER A 307 16.31 -9.24 19.63
#